data_AF-A0A3M1AUB6-F1
#
_entry.id   AF-A0A3M1AUB6-F1
#
_cell.length_a   1.000
_cell.length_b   1.000
_cell.length_c   1.000
_cell.angle_alpha   90.00
_cell.angle_beta   90.00
_cell.angle_gamma   90.00
#
_symmetry.space_group_name_H-M   'P 1'
#
loop_
_entity.id
_entity.type
_entity.pdbx_description
1 polymer ?
#
loop_
_entity_poly.entity_id
_entity_poly.type
_entity_poly.pdbx_seq_one_letter_code
_entity_poly.pdbx_strand_id
1 'polypeptide(L)'
;MVLSKSLLTLVSVFIFVSCSTKPGKFESTSVPSAPDYSDLFYWAAHPDKEDPSDRVPDPSLSNGHPVTDVDVFFLHPTIYFGKAKSWNGDLHDQELNEETDNTTILHQASIFNAAGR
;
A
#
# COMPACT_ATOMS: atom_id res chain seq x y z
N MET A 1 -32.22 -24.74 -5.34
CA MET A 1 -32.06 -24.43 -3.90
C MET A 1 -32.59 -23.03 -3.67
N VAL A 2 -33.81 -22.88 -3.16
CA VAL A 2 -34.45 -21.56 -2.98
C VAL A 2 -33.97 -20.99 -1.65
N LEU A 3 -33.20 -19.89 -1.68
CA LEU A 3 -32.81 -19.19 -0.46
C LEU A 3 -34.08 -18.70 0.24
N SER A 4 -34.21 -18.98 1.54
CA SER A 4 -35.38 -18.53 2.31
C SER A 4 -35.40 -17.00 2.36
N LYS A 5 -36.59 -16.41 2.37
CA LYS A 5 -36.75 -14.95 2.48
C LYS A 5 -36.03 -14.41 3.72
N SER A 6 -36.03 -15.16 4.82
CA SER A 6 -35.31 -14.83 6.05
C SER A 6 -33.80 -14.76 5.87
N LEU A 7 -33.23 -15.63 5.03
CA LEU A 7 -31.80 -15.62 4.71
C LEU A 7 -31.44 -14.42 3.82
N LEU A 8 -32.29 -14.06 2.86
CA LEU A 8 -32.13 -12.83 2.07
C LEU A 8 -32.16 -11.58 2.95
N THR A 9 -33.10 -11.52 3.92
CA THR A 9 -33.19 -10.39 4.85
C THR A 9 -31.94 -10.29 5.73
N LEU A 10 -31.41 -11.42 6.20
CA LEU A 10 -30.19 -11.45 7.00
C LEU A 10 -28.97 -10.93 6.22
N VAL A 11 -28.79 -11.40 4.98
CA VAL A 11 -27.71 -10.97 4.08
C VAL A 11 -27.82 -9.47 3.78
N SER A 12 -29.03 -8.95 3.54
CA SER A 12 -29.28 -7.53 3.32
C SER A 12 -28.83 -6.68 4.52
N VAL A 13 -29.18 -7.08 5.75
CA VAL A 13 -28.75 -6.39 6.98
C VAL A 13 -27.23 -6.38 7.13
N PHE A 14 -26.54 -7.47 6.79
CA PHE A 14 -25.07 -7.53 6.85
C PHE A 14 -24.38 -6.59 5.84
N ILE A 15 -24.98 -6.33 4.68
CA ILE A 15 -24.42 -5.41 3.67
C ILE A 15 -24.47 -3.95 4.14
N PHE A 16 -25.45 -3.57 4.95
CA PHE A 16 -25.60 -2.19 5.44
C PHE A 16 -24.72 -1.83 6.65
N VAL A 17 -23.98 -2.78 7.23
CA VAL A 17 -23.00 -2.53 8.31
C VAL A 17 -21.58 -2.36 7.75
N SER A 18 -21.46 -1.91 6.50
CA SER A 18 -20.15 -1.60 5.93
C SER A 18 -19.54 -0.37 6.63
N CYS A 19 -18.29 -0.51 7.05
CA CYS A 19 -17.60 0.36 7.98
C CYS A 19 -17.40 1.77 7.40
N SER A 20 -17.84 2.80 8.12
CA SER A 20 -17.52 4.20 7.81
C SER A 20 -16.58 4.72 8.90
N THR A 21 -15.27 4.55 8.70
CA THR A 21 -14.28 5.30 9.47
C THR A 21 -14.35 6.75 8.99
N LYS A 22 -14.93 7.62 9.82
CA LYS A 22 -14.90 9.06 9.54
C LYS A 22 -13.58 9.60 10.06
N PRO A 23 -12.73 10.22 9.23
CA PRO A 23 -11.58 10.93 9.74
C PRO A 23 -12.06 12.00 10.73
N GLY A 24 -11.23 12.27 11.75
CA GLY A 24 -11.50 13.35 12.71
C GLY A 24 -11.60 14.71 12.04
N LYS A 25 -11.93 15.76 12.81
CA LYS A 25 -11.81 17.13 12.31
C LYS A 25 -10.37 17.36 11.86
N PHE A 26 -10.20 18.05 10.74
CA PHE A 26 -8.88 18.50 10.33
C PHE A 26 -8.30 19.41 11.42
N GLU A 27 -7.24 18.95 12.05
CA GLU A 27 -6.41 19.74 12.94
C GLU A 27 -5.21 20.22 12.12
N SER A 28 -4.80 21.48 12.26
CA SER A 28 -3.61 22.03 11.59
C SER A 28 -2.33 21.52 12.25
N THR A 29 -2.20 20.18 12.38
CA THR A 29 -1.06 19.52 12.99
C THR A 29 0.23 19.96 12.30
N SER A 30 1.35 19.93 13.03
CA SER A 30 2.67 20.14 12.45
C SER A 30 2.89 19.12 11.32
N VAL A 31 3.06 19.63 10.10
CA VAL A 31 3.54 18.82 8.98
C VAL A 31 4.89 18.25 9.40
N PRO A 32 5.09 16.93 9.40
CA PRO A 32 6.39 16.35 9.70
C PRO A 32 7.42 16.82 8.67
N SER A 33 8.70 16.76 9.03
CA SER A 33 9.78 17.04 8.08
C SER A 33 9.63 16.18 6.84
N ALA A 34 9.92 16.76 5.67
CA ALA A 34 9.94 15.98 4.44
C ALA A 34 11.02 14.87 4.53
N PRO A 35 10.77 13.69 3.95
CA PRO A 35 11.80 12.67 3.81
C PRO A 35 12.98 13.19 2.99
N ASP A 36 14.19 12.69 3.29
CA ASP A 36 15.34 12.89 2.41
C ASP A 36 15.29 11.87 1.28
N TYR A 37 14.75 12.27 0.12
CA TYR A 37 14.63 11.37 -1.04
C TYR A 37 15.97 10.97 -1.67
N SER A 38 17.10 11.53 -1.22
CA SER A 38 18.44 11.03 -1.59
C SER A 38 18.86 9.80 -0.79
N ASP A 39 18.18 9.49 0.32
CA ASP A 39 18.43 8.31 1.15
C ASP A 39 17.45 7.19 0.80
N LEU A 40 17.98 6.02 0.41
CA LEU A 40 17.23 4.80 0.09
C LEU A 40 16.37 4.30 1.27
N PHE A 41 16.66 4.73 2.50
CA PHE A 41 15.83 4.46 3.67
C PHE A 41 14.38 4.92 3.46
N TYR A 42 14.17 6.08 2.83
CA TYR A 42 12.84 6.67 2.65
C TYR A 42 12.09 6.16 1.42
N TRP A 43 12.63 5.16 0.72
CA TRP A 43 12.01 4.51 -0.43
C TRP A 43 11.50 3.12 -0.06
N ALA A 44 10.19 2.88 -0.16
CA ALA A 44 9.64 1.55 0.03
C ALA A 44 10.04 0.59 -1.12
N ALA A 45 10.14 1.12 -2.35
CA ALA A 45 10.73 0.43 -3.49
C ALA A 45 11.64 1.36 -4.32
N HIS A 46 12.77 0.85 -4.79
CA HIS A 46 13.75 1.62 -5.60
C HIS A 46 14.67 0.69 -6.42
N PRO A 47 15.07 1.03 -7.66
CA PRO A 47 15.94 0.18 -8.48
C PRO A 47 17.28 -0.22 -7.84
N ASP A 48 17.82 0.65 -6.99
CA ASP A 48 19.07 0.42 -6.23
C ASP A 48 18.85 -0.21 -4.84
N LYS A 49 17.66 -0.73 -4.56
CA LYS A 49 17.28 -1.35 -3.28
C LYS A 49 16.69 -2.74 -3.55
N GLU A 50 17.14 -3.76 -2.83
CA GLU A 50 16.43 -5.05 -2.80
C GLU A 50 15.18 -4.90 -1.93
N ASP A 51 14.01 -5.08 -2.53
CA ASP A 51 12.74 -4.84 -1.85
C ASP A 51 11.64 -5.84 -2.27
N PRO A 52 10.47 -5.85 -1.61
CA PRO A 52 9.43 -6.82 -1.92
C PRO A 52 8.86 -6.72 -3.35
N SER A 53 9.01 -5.57 -4.02
CA SER A 53 8.55 -5.41 -5.41
C SER A 53 9.31 -6.32 -6.36
N ASP A 54 10.55 -6.69 -6.04
CA ASP A 54 11.39 -7.58 -6.87
C ASP A 54 10.89 -9.02 -6.95
N ARG A 55 9.94 -9.40 -6.08
CA ARG A 55 9.43 -10.76 -6.05
C ARG A 55 8.53 -11.06 -7.24
N VAL A 56 8.77 -12.22 -7.83
CA VAL A 56 7.93 -12.80 -8.88
C VAL A 56 7.17 -14.01 -8.32
N PRO A 57 5.95 -14.30 -8.81
CA PRO A 57 5.14 -15.41 -8.30
C PRO A 57 5.69 -16.79 -8.68
N ASP A 58 6.54 -16.87 -9.72
CA ASP A 58 7.17 -18.11 -10.18
C ASP A 58 8.67 -17.84 -10.43
N PRO A 59 9.60 -18.61 -9.82
CA PRO A 59 11.03 -18.42 -9.99
C PRO A 59 11.56 -18.59 -11.42
N SER A 60 10.77 -19.19 -12.32
CA SER A 60 11.10 -19.27 -13.75
C SER A 60 10.87 -17.95 -14.49
N LEU A 61 10.14 -17.01 -13.88
CA LEU A 61 9.96 -15.66 -14.40
C LEU A 61 11.15 -14.79 -14.02
N SER A 62 11.60 -13.96 -14.95
CA SER A 62 12.51 -12.86 -14.65
C SER A 62 11.70 -11.68 -14.13
N ASN A 63 12.24 -10.94 -13.15
CA ASN A 63 11.74 -9.61 -12.76
C ASN A 63 11.95 -8.54 -13.86
N GLY A 64 12.47 -8.95 -15.02
CA GLY A 64 12.73 -8.12 -16.19
C GLY A 64 14.09 -7.42 -16.13
N HIS A 65 14.41 -6.72 -17.22
CA HIS A 65 15.41 -5.66 -17.20
C HIS A 65 14.65 -4.35 -17.32
N PRO A 66 14.79 -3.41 -16.36
CA PRO A 66 14.06 -2.15 -16.42
C PRO A 66 14.42 -1.41 -17.71
N VAL A 67 13.41 -0.93 -18.43
CA VAL A 67 13.61 0.05 -19.50
C VAL A 67 14.11 1.34 -18.85
N THR A 68 15.30 1.82 -19.20
CA THR A 68 15.91 2.97 -18.49
C THR A 68 15.60 4.33 -19.13
N ASP A 69 14.78 4.33 -20.17
CA ASP A 69 14.39 5.52 -20.93
C ASP A 69 13.25 6.31 -20.27
N VAL A 70 12.55 5.71 -19.29
CA VAL A 70 11.43 6.32 -18.57
C VAL A 70 11.57 6.08 -17.08
N ASP A 71 11.21 7.09 -16.29
CA ASP A 71 11.14 6.95 -14.84
C ASP A 71 9.70 6.58 -14.41
N VAL A 72 9.55 5.63 -13.49
CA VAL A 72 8.26 5.10 -13.01
C VAL A 72 8.13 5.28 -11.50
N PHE A 73 7.09 5.98 -11.08
CA PHE A 73 6.74 6.16 -9.68
C PHE A 73 5.47 5.39 -9.34
N PHE A 74 5.55 4.50 -8.34
CA PHE A 74 4.40 3.81 -7.79
C PHE A 74 3.90 4.54 -6.53
N LEU A 75 2.68 5.05 -6.57
CA LEU A 75 2.00 5.60 -5.40
C LEU A 75 1.08 4.53 -4.83
N HIS A 76 1.45 4.02 -3.66
CA HIS A 76 0.64 2.98 -3.02
C HIS A 76 -0.67 3.57 -2.44
N PRO A 77 -1.78 2.81 -2.45
CA PRO A 77 -2.95 3.16 -1.66
C PRO A 77 -2.57 3.19 -0.17
N THR A 78 -3.21 4.08 0.60
CA THR A 78 -2.97 4.11 2.04
C THR A 78 -3.39 2.80 2.68
N ILE A 79 -2.48 2.22 3.45
CA ILE A 79 -2.77 1.13 4.38
C ILE A 79 -2.72 1.60 5.84
N TYR A 80 -2.62 2.91 6.06
CA TYR A 80 -2.59 3.51 7.39
C TYR A 80 -3.99 3.50 8.00
N PHE A 81 -4.37 2.35 8.56
CA PHE A 81 -5.69 2.09 9.13
C PHE A 81 -5.73 2.30 10.64
N GLY A 82 -6.94 2.45 11.19
CA GLY A 82 -7.17 2.56 12.64
C GLY A 82 -7.23 4.01 13.16
N LYS A 83 -6.99 4.19 14.46
CA LYS A 83 -6.95 5.53 15.07
C LYS A 83 -5.62 6.18 14.73
N ALA A 84 -5.60 6.86 13.58
CA ALA A 84 -4.47 7.65 13.13
C ALA A 84 -4.06 8.68 14.20
N LYS A 85 -2.77 8.70 14.57
CA LYS A 85 -2.19 9.69 15.50
C LYS A 85 -1.92 11.03 14.79
N SER A 86 -1.74 10.97 13.46
CA SER A 86 -1.41 12.07 12.57
C SER A 86 -2.07 11.84 11.21
N TRP A 87 -2.04 12.84 10.32
CA TRP A 87 -2.56 12.67 8.96
C TRP A 87 -1.73 11.69 8.12
N ASN A 88 -0.41 11.73 8.30
CA ASN A 88 0.54 10.81 7.65
C ASN A 88 1.06 9.80 8.67
N GLY A 89 1.38 8.59 8.21
CA GLY A 89 2.11 7.61 9.00
C GLY A 89 3.51 8.13 9.38
N ASP A 90 4.05 7.62 10.48
CA ASP A 90 5.45 7.90 10.86
C ASP A 90 6.37 7.03 10.00
N LEU A 91 7.33 7.66 9.32
CA LEU A 91 8.29 6.98 8.44
C LEU A 91 9.23 6.03 9.20
N HIS A 92 9.33 6.20 10.53
CA HIS A 92 10.12 5.33 11.41
C HIS A 92 9.27 4.25 12.11
N ASP A 93 7.97 4.16 11.82
CA ASP A 93 7.12 3.08 12.33
C ASP A 93 7.40 1.79 11.55
N GLN A 94 8.21 0.92 12.15
CA GLN A 94 8.64 -0.33 11.52
C GLN A 94 7.46 -1.27 11.22
N GLU A 95 6.42 -1.31 12.08
CA GLU A 95 5.27 -2.19 11.86
C GLU A 95 4.47 -1.74 10.64
N LEU A 96 4.23 -0.43 10.50
CA LEU A 96 3.56 0.15 9.34
C LEU A 96 4.37 -0.04 8.05
N ASN A 97 5.70 0.12 8.12
CA ASN A 97 6.58 -0.07 6.98
C ASN A 97 6.60 -1.54 6.53
N GLU A 98 6.69 -2.49 7.47
CA GLU A 98 6.62 -3.93 7.17
C GLU A 98 5.27 -4.34 6.57
N GLU A 99 4.16 -3.74 7.04
CA GLU A 99 2.85 -3.97 6.45
C GLU A 99 2.80 -3.41 5.02
N THR A 100 3.36 -2.22 4.78
CA THR A 100 3.41 -1.57 3.46
C THR A 100 4.18 -2.45 2.47
N ASP A 101 5.35 -2.91 2.90
CA ASP A 101 6.26 -3.78 2.16
C ASP A 101 5.61 -5.11 1.78
N ASN A 102 5.00 -5.80 2.75
CA ASN A 102 4.42 -7.14 2.53
C ASN A 102 3.03 -7.12 1.90
N THR A 103 2.42 -5.94 1.67
CA THR A 103 1.10 -5.83 1.05
C THR A 103 1.16 -5.15 -0.30
N THR A 104 1.13 -3.81 -0.32
CA THR A 104 1.01 -3.04 -1.56
C THR A 104 2.29 -3.10 -2.39
N ILE A 105 3.47 -3.04 -1.77
CA ILE A 105 4.73 -3.14 -2.51
C ILE A 105 4.88 -4.54 -3.12
N LEU A 106 4.75 -5.59 -2.31
CA LEU A 106 4.84 -6.98 -2.76
C LEU A 106 3.81 -7.39 -3.82
N HIS A 107 2.56 -6.93 -3.70
CA HIS A 107 1.47 -7.44 -4.55
C HIS A 107 1.04 -6.51 -5.67
N GLN A 108 1.41 -5.23 -5.63
CA GLN A 108 0.93 -4.22 -6.58
C GLN A 108 2.08 -3.52 -7.30
N ALA A 109 3.20 -3.23 -6.63
CA ALA A 109 4.32 -2.53 -7.26
C ALA A 109 5.09 -3.43 -8.25
N SER A 110 5.21 -4.73 -7.97
CA SER A 110 6.02 -5.68 -8.76
C SER A 110 5.74 -5.71 -10.25
N ILE A 111 4.51 -5.40 -10.68
CA ILE A 111 4.15 -5.38 -12.12
C ILE A 111 4.91 -4.29 -12.90
N PHE A 112 5.45 -3.29 -12.21
CA PHE A 112 6.10 -2.14 -12.81
C PHE A 112 7.63 -2.27 -12.91
N ASN A 113 8.27 -3.29 -12.30
CA ASN A 113 9.74 -3.41 -12.27
C ASN A 113 10.40 -3.53 -13.66
N ALA A 114 9.66 -3.99 -14.67
CA ALA A 114 10.13 -4.06 -16.05
C ALA A 114 9.70 -2.86 -16.92
N ALA A 115 8.88 -1.94 -16.40
CA ALA A 115 8.28 -0.85 -17.16
C ALA A 115 9.14 0.41 -17.23
N GLY A 116 10.08 0.57 -16.29
CA GLY A 116 10.87 1.78 -16.12
C GLY A 116 11.89 1.63 -15.00
N ARG A 117 12.54 2.74 -14.64
CA ARG A 117 13.39 2.87 -13.45
C ARG A 117 12.86 3.91 -12.47
#